data_AF-A0A432JMG9-F1
#
_entry.id   AF-A0A432JMG9-F1
#
_cell.length_a   1.000
_cell.length_b   1.000
_cell.length_c   1.000
_cell.angle_alpha   90.00
_cell.angle_beta   90.00
_cell.angle_gamma   90.00
#
_symmetry.space_group_name_H-M   'P 1'
#
loop_
_entity.id
_entity.type
_entity.pdbx_description
1 polymer ?
#
loop_
_entity_poly.entity_id
_entity_poly.type
_entity_poly.pdbx_seq_one_letter_code
_entity_poly.pdbx_strand_id
1 'polypeptide(L)'
;MKLSLLVVFVFVSVFASAQTCLRYEGPYENAQHEEGTATYSYYKNAETGELVKHGAFRYKVKIKDANKRIYRNITGEYKSGWKDGVWEYSYTTKDLRKNDGYFYSYNVHMVANYDQGWPNGEWTYTASIKRRRDNVIMGKVSWLPYEVVDDVSMVVHFKHGLLVDSLRRTSLHNSYSMFCDQDGFLNGQFTFSTDSTHITIDYVEGFAMKKVPFNKVDLQVDEYEYYQKYKDNLNENGAELDTMTLTFYPNSLNMSIYNDEYFNYRFIGGDHMVKFVGSHKKMEVRYMGLYKRYLKVFLTEEDKSLIQGVFAYHIETNRKREACEKAYKNSDNDIELRKKLEQLKALEATLKTYTCLVQVYKTWVTPSKLERHSKSCNSDIAISASSTRKEILKSIFDKAKEVNAKSEAIKW
;
A
#
# COMPACT_ATOMS: atom_id res chain seq x y z
N MET A 1 -44.63 38.14 24.38
CA MET A 1 -43.78 37.60 23.28
C MET A 1 -42.73 38.57 22.72
N LYS A 2 -42.99 39.88 22.58
CA LYS A 2 -41.99 40.81 22.01
C LYS A 2 -40.79 41.12 22.92
N LEU A 3 -40.94 41.05 24.24
CA LEU A 3 -39.86 41.30 25.21
C LEU A 3 -38.89 40.10 25.33
N SER A 4 -39.39 38.88 25.15
CA SER A 4 -38.62 37.63 25.26
C SER A 4 -37.59 37.46 24.14
N LEU A 5 -37.93 37.90 22.91
CA LEU A 5 -37.03 37.82 21.74
C LEU A 5 -35.86 38.81 21.84
N LEU A 6 -36.08 39.96 22.50
CA LEU A 6 -35.07 41.00 22.67
C LEU A 6 -34.02 40.61 23.72
N VAL A 7 -34.44 39.91 24.78
CA VAL A 7 -33.52 39.36 25.80
C VAL A 7 -32.63 38.25 25.23
N VAL A 8 -33.17 37.40 24.34
CA VAL A 8 -32.37 36.36 23.66
C VAL A 8 -31.33 36.97 22.70
N PHE A 9 -31.66 38.04 21.97
CA PHE A 9 -30.71 38.72 21.07
C PHE A 9 -29.58 39.44 21.83
N VAL A 10 -29.88 40.04 22.98
CA VAL A 10 -28.86 40.66 23.83
C VAL A 10 -27.95 39.61 24.47
N PHE A 11 -28.48 38.46 24.93
CA PHE A 11 -27.66 37.41 25.53
C PHE A 11 -26.74 36.69 24.53
N VAL A 12 -27.15 36.50 23.27
CA VAL A 12 -26.29 35.89 22.23
C VAL A 12 -25.10 36.80 21.86
N SER A 13 -25.25 38.13 21.99
CA SER A 13 -24.17 39.09 21.69
C SER A 13 -23.04 39.14 22.72
N VAL A 14 -23.27 38.70 23.96
CA VAL A 14 -22.26 38.76 25.04
C VAL A 14 -21.28 37.59 25.00
N PHE A 15 -21.62 36.49 24.31
CA PHE A 15 -20.74 35.32 24.17
C PHE A 15 -19.94 35.31 22.85
N ALA A 16 -20.06 36.34 22.02
CA ALA A 16 -19.18 36.54 20.87
C ALA A 16 -17.83 37.10 21.33
N SER A 17 -17.06 36.30 22.08
CA SER A 17 -15.65 36.56 22.31
C SER A 17 -14.93 36.47 20.97
N ALA A 18 -14.81 37.60 20.27
CA ALA A 18 -14.01 37.70 19.07
C ALA A 18 -12.56 37.34 19.45
N GLN A 19 -12.10 36.17 19.03
CA GLN A 19 -10.75 35.71 19.32
C GLN A 19 -9.77 36.63 18.59
N THR A 20 -8.95 37.36 19.35
CA THR A 20 -7.99 38.31 18.79
C THR A 20 -6.93 37.55 17.97
N CYS A 21 -6.96 37.77 16.66
CA CYS A 21 -5.94 37.25 15.76
C CYS A 21 -4.72 38.18 15.76
N LEU A 22 -3.55 37.62 16.05
CA LEU A 22 -2.25 38.30 16.04
C LEU A 22 -1.51 37.98 14.75
N ARG A 23 -0.56 38.82 14.36
CA ARG A 23 0.27 38.63 13.16
C ARG A 23 1.73 38.44 13.53
N TYR A 24 2.35 37.45 12.90
CA TYR A 24 3.79 37.21 12.92
C TYR A 24 4.41 37.64 11.59
N GLU A 25 5.58 38.29 11.65
CA GLU A 25 6.43 38.57 10.49
C GLU A 25 7.89 38.54 10.93
N GLY A 26 8.69 37.63 10.37
CA GLY A 26 10.08 37.50 10.78
C GLY A 26 10.79 36.24 10.28
N PRO A 27 12.01 35.98 10.79
CA PRO A 27 12.80 34.80 10.47
C PRO A 27 12.05 33.50 10.80
N TYR A 28 12.02 32.57 9.87
CA TYR A 28 11.28 31.32 10.03
C TYR A 28 12.19 30.11 9.82
N GLU A 29 12.12 29.18 10.77
CA GLU A 29 12.93 27.97 10.73
C GLU A 29 12.64 27.12 9.49
N ASN A 30 13.68 26.50 8.95
CA ASN A 30 13.56 25.50 7.91
C ASN A 30 14.62 24.42 8.10
N ALA A 31 14.47 23.31 7.35
CA ALA A 31 15.36 22.16 7.47
C ALA A 31 16.78 22.44 6.96
N GLN A 32 17.00 23.60 6.34
CA GLN A 32 18.23 23.94 5.63
C GLN A 32 18.98 25.06 6.35
N HIS A 33 20.26 25.24 6.02
CA HIS A 33 21.06 26.37 6.51
C HIS A 33 20.70 27.70 5.81
N GLU A 34 19.45 27.85 5.38
CA GLU A 34 18.96 28.99 4.61
C GLU A 34 18.16 29.89 5.54
N GLU A 35 18.37 31.20 5.52
CA GLU A 35 17.49 32.11 6.25
C GLU A 35 16.22 32.35 5.43
N GLY A 36 15.08 31.91 5.97
CA GLY A 36 13.76 32.16 5.40
C GLY A 36 12.97 33.16 6.25
N THR A 37 11.98 33.82 5.66
CA THR A 37 11.03 34.67 6.38
C THR A 37 9.61 34.16 6.18
N ALA A 38 8.78 34.27 7.22
CA ALA A 38 7.36 33.95 7.14
C ALA A 38 6.50 35.11 7.65
N THR A 39 5.31 35.21 7.06
CA THR A 39 4.23 36.07 7.52
C THR A 39 2.97 35.22 7.68
N TYR A 40 2.35 35.24 8.84
CA TYR A 40 1.10 34.53 9.11
C TYR A 40 0.35 35.13 10.28
N SER A 41 -0.95 34.84 10.34
CA SER A 41 -1.74 35.18 11.52
C SER A 41 -1.94 33.96 12.41
N TYR A 42 -2.15 34.18 13.70
CA TYR A 42 -2.36 33.14 14.70
C TYR A 42 -3.21 33.65 15.85
N TYR A 43 -3.78 32.75 16.62
CA TYR A 43 -4.42 33.07 17.90
C TYR A 43 -3.87 32.15 18.99
N LYS A 44 -4.08 32.52 20.25
CA LYS A 44 -3.78 31.65 21.39
C LYS A 44 -5.02 30.82 21.73
N ASN A 45 -4.90 29.50 21.76
CA ASN A 45 -5.97 28.63 22.25
C ASN A 45 -6.19 28.94 23.75
N ALA A 46 -7.43 29.19 24.14
CA ALA A 46 -7.76 29.60 25.50
C ALA A 46 -7.58 28.47 26.53
N GLU A 47 -7.77 27.21 26.11
CA GLU A 47 -7.68 26.04 26.97
C GLU A 47 -6.23 25.55 27.10
N THR A 48 -5.50 25.44 25.99
CA THR A 48 -4.15 24.86 25.98
C THR A 48 -3.04 25.91 26.06
N GLY A 49 -3.35 27.16 25.77
CA GLY A 49 -2.36 28.23 25.64
C GLY A 49 -1.49 28.14 24.39
N GLU A 50 -1.73 27.18 23.50
CA GLU A 50 -0.95 26.96 22.28
C GLU A 50 -1.22 28.05 21.23
N LEU A 51 -0.21 28.34 20.41
CA LEU A 51 -0.36 29.24 19.26
C LEU A 51 -0.90 28.45 18.06
N VAL A 52 -2.08 28.84 17.59
CA VAL A 52 -2.78 28.20 16.48
C VAL A 52 -2.75 29.12 15.27
N LYS A 53 -2.11 28.67 14.18
CA LYS A 53 -2.04 29.44 12.92
C LYS A 53 -3.44 29.58 12.30
N HIS A 54 -3.74 30.74 11.74
CA HIS A 54 -5.03 31.06 11.16
C HIS A 54 -4.89 32.13 10.06
N GLY A 55 -5.68 32.01 9.00
CA GLY A 55 -5.65 32.90 7.84
C GLY A 55 -4.42 32.71 6.94
N ALA A 56 -4.14 33.72 6.12
CA ALA A 56 -3.10 33.63 5.09
C ALA A 56 -1.70 33.36 5.66
N PHE A 57 -0.99 32.44 5.01
CA PHE A 57 0.41 32.12 5.25
C PHE A 57 1.26 32.44 4.02
N ARG A 58 2.45 32.98 4.27
CA ARG A 58 3.46 33.21 3.24
C ARG A 58 4.84 32.93 3.82
N TYR A 59 5.62 32.14 3.11
CA TYR A 59 7.01 31.86 3.42
C TYR A 59 7.89 32.09 2.20
N LYS A 60 9.05 32.73 2.40
CA LYS A 60 9.97 33.08 1.32
C LYS A 60 11.43 32.83 1.74
N VAL A 61 12.19 32.29 0.79
CA VAL A 61 13.66 32.25 0.82
C VAL A 61 14.17 32.92 -0.45
N LYS A 62 15.16 33.80 -0.31
CA LYS A 62 15.84 34.42 -1.44
C LYS A 62 17.33 34.53 -1.14
N ILE A 63 18.08 33.54 -1.60
CA ILE A 63 19.55 33.52 -1.48
C ILE A 63 20.14 33.77 -2.86
N LYS A 64 21.06 34.73 -2.91
CA LYS A 64 21.84 35.04 -4.11
C LYS A 64 23.27 35.36 -3.69
N ASP A 65 24.11 34.33 -3.69
CA ASP A 65 25.54 34.46 -3.49
C ASP A 65 26.32 33.99 -4.74
N ALA A 66 27.65 33.99 -4.66
CA ALA A 66 28.52 33.62 -5.78
C ALA A 66 28.37 32.14 -6.21
N ASN A 67 27.97 31.26 -5.30
CA ASN A 67 27.99 29.81 -5.45
C ASN A 67 26.59 29.17 -5.40
N LYS A 68 25.56 29.93 -5.01
CA LYS A 68 24.21 29.43 -4.74
C LYS A 68 23.18 30.51 -5.09
N ARG A 69 22.17 30.13 -5.86
CA ARG A 69 20.98 30.95 -6.12
C ARG A 69 19.75 30.13 -5.81
N ILE A 70 19.04 30.46 -4.74
CA ILE A 70 17.88 29.72 -4.27
C ILE A 70 16.72 30.66 -4.03
N TYR A 71 15.57 30.27 -4.57
CA TYR A 71 14.30 30.92 -4.41
C TYR A 71 13.31 29.87 -3.95
N ARG A 72 12.62 30.14 -2.84
CA ARG A 72 11.52 29.31 -2.37
C ARG A 72 10.36 30.22 -2.01
N ASN A 73 9.15 29.91 -2.46
CA ASN A 73 7.95 30.63 -2.07
C ASN A 73 6.84 29.62 -1.78
N ILE A 74 6.23 29.73 -0.61
CA ILE A 74 5.12 28.89 -0.19
C ILE A 74 4.01 29.78 0.32
N THR A 75 2.81 29.62 -0.21
CA THR A 75 1.63 30.41 0.14
C THR A 75 0.40 29.54 0.27
N GLY A 76 -0.50 29.92 1.16
CA GLY A 76 -1.77 29.24 1.36
C GLY A 76 -2.54 29.83 2.52
N GLU A 77 -3.53 29.11 3.01
CA GLU A 77 -4.37 29.53 4.12
C GLU A 77 -4.41 28.47 5.22
N TYR A 78 -4.37 28.91 6.47
CA TYR A 78 -4.67 28.07 7.62
C TYR A 78 -6.09 28.34 8.11
N LYS A 79 -6.77 27.27 8.52
CA LYS A 79 -7.98 27.33 9.32
C LYS A 79 -7.79 26.47 10.55
N SER A 80 -7.82 27.13 11.71
CA SER A 80 -7.68 26.51 13.04
C SER A 80 -6.45 25.59 13.17
N GLY A 81 -5.30 26.03 12.65
CA GLY A 81 -4.03 25.31 12.70
C GLY A 81 -3.78 24.35 11.52
N TRP A 82 -4.79 24.10 10.69
CA TRP A 82 -4.73 23.16 9.58
C TRP A 82 -4.69 23.87 8.23
N LYS A 83 -3.98 23.30 7.26
CA LYS A 83 -3.97 23.80 5.88
C LYS A 83 -5.39 23.74 5.32
N ASP A 84 -5.84 24.81 4.68
CA ASP A 84 -7.18 24.90 4.10
C ASP A 84 -7.10 25.56 2.72
N GLY A 85 -7.94 25.11 1.79
CA GLY A 85 -7.96 25.60 0.42
C GLY A 85 -6.66 25.33 -0.34
N VAL A 86 -6.37 26.21 -1.31
CA VAL A 86 -5.25 26.06 -2.24
C VAL A 86 -3.94 26.52 -1.60
N TRP A 87 -2.95 25.64 -1.66
CA TRP A 87 -1.57 25.88 -1.27
C TRP A 87 -0.65 25.77 -2.49
N GLU A 88 0.17 26.81 -2.67
CA GLU A 88 1.12 26.91 -3.78
C GLU A 88 2.56 26.85 -3.25
N TYR A 89 3.37 26.05 -3.91
CA TYR A 89 4.77 25.84 -3.55
C TYR A 89 5.63 26.04 -4.79
N SER A 90 6.72 26.80 -4.64
CA SER A 90 7.75 26.89 -5.66
C SER A 90 9.14 26.80 -5.04
N TYR A 91 10.01 26.06 -5.73
CA TYR A 91 11.42 25.93 -5.40
C TYR A 91 12.23 26.01 -6.69
N THR A 92 13.06 27.04 -6.78
CA THR A 92 13.96 27.25 -7.91
C THR A 92 15.37 27.39 -7.40
N THR A 93 16.29 26.65 -7.99
CA THR A 93 17.72 26.86 -7.78
C THR A 93 18.47 26.86 -9.09
N LYS A 94 19.59 27.60 -9.12
CA LYS A 94 20.46 27.68 -10.27
C LYS A 94 21.88 27.33 -9.86
N ASP A 95 22.46 26.41 -10.64
CA ASP A 95 23.84 25.95 -10.54
C ASP A 95 24.26 25.51 -9.12
N LEU A 96 23.43 24.71 -8.47
CA LEU A 96 23.77 24.07 -7.20
C LEU A 96 24.80 22.96 -7.46
N ARG A 97 26.03 23.16 -6.99
CA ARG A 97 27.10 22.17 -7.13
C ARG A 97 26.76 20.88 -6.38
N LYS A 98 26.93 19.73 -7.03
CA LYS A 98 26.85 18.39 -6.43
C LYS A 98 28.21 17.70 -6.52
N ASN A 99 28.38 16.61 -5.76
CA ASN A 99 29.65 15.89 -5.64
C ASN A 99 30.03 15.06 -6.89
N ASP A 100 29.21 15.10 -7.94
CA ASP A 100 29.41 14.39 -9.21
C ASP A 100 30.10 15.25 -10.28
N GLY A 101 30.55 16.46 -9.91
CA GLY A 101 31.20 17.40 -10.83
C GLY A 101 30.21 18.19 -11.71
N TYR A 102 28.91 18.10 -11.43
CA TYR A 102 27.89 18.88 -12.12
C TYR A 102 27.25 19.93 -11.22
N PHE A 103 26.68 20.94 -11.88
CA PHE A 103 25.89 22.00 -11.29
C PHE A 103 24.44 21.82 -11.72
N TYR A 104 23.55 21.61 -10.75
CA TYR A 104 22.15 21.32 -11.00
C TYR A 104 21.29 22.57 -10.85
N SER A 105 20.32 22.71 -11.75
CA SER A 105 19.27 23.71 -11.68
C SER A 105 17.93 22.99 -11.61
N TYR A 106 17.11 23.37 -10.64
CA TYR A 106 15.79 22.78 -10.43
C TYR A 106 14.77 23.89 -10.57
N ASN A 107 13.67 23.61 -11.25
CA ASN A 107 12.47 24.44 -11.20
C ASN A 107 11.28 23.57 -10.84
N VAL A 108 10.83 23.68 -9.59
CA VAL A 108 9.79 22.84 -9.00
C VAL A 108 8.59 23.71 -8.64
N HIS A 109 7.40 23.26 -9.04
CA HIS A 109 6.12 23.88 -8.69
C HIS A 109 5.14 22.81 -8.23
N MET A 110 4.38 23.10 -7.18
CA MET A 110 3.29 22.26 -6.73
C MET A 110 2.08 23.11 -6.35
N VAL A 111 0.89 22.66 -6.72
CA VAL A 111 -0.37 23.17 -6.21
C VAL A 111 -1.08 22.03 -5.50
N ALA A 112 -1.44 22.24 -4.24
CA ALA A 112 -2.08 21.26 -3.39
C ALA A 112 -3.32 21.89 -2.76
N ASN A 113 -4.47 21.23 -2.84
CA ASN A 113 -5.69 21.69 -2.22
C ASN A 113 -6.01 20.88 -0.96
N TYR A 114 -6.54 21.54 0.06
CA TYR A 114 -6.79 20.98 1.37
C TYR A 114 -8.18 21.33 1.88
N ASP A 115 -8.75 20.45 2.68
CA ASP A 115 -9.93 20.71 3.51
C ASP A 115 -9.60 20.36 4.96
N GLN A 116 -9.46 21.38 5.82
CA GLN A 116 -9.10 21.21 7.23
C GLN A 116 -7.91 20.27 7.46
N GLY A 117 -6.84 20.45 6.68
CA GLY A 117 -5.58 19.69 6.81
C GLY A 117 -5.57 18.36 6.08
N TRP A 118 -6.71 17.91 5.53
CA TRP A 118 -6.77 16.73 4.69
C TRP A 118 -6.56 17.10 3.22
N PRO A 119 -5.66 16.43 2.50
CA PRO A 119 -5.56 16.56 1.05
C PRO A 119 -6.92 16.35 0.37
N ASN A 120 -7.33 17.28 -0.48
CA ASN A 120 -8.66 17.24 -1.10
C ASN A 120 -8.64 17.90 -2.48
N GLY A 121 -9.27 17.26 -3.46
CA GLY A 121 -9.24 17.71 -4.86
C GLY A 121 -7.96 17.34 -5.60
N GLU A 122 -7.69 18.05 -6.69
CA GLU A 122 -6.51 17.82 -7.53
C GLU A 122 -5.25 18.45 -6.93
N TRP A 123 -4.17 17.67 -6.92
CA TRP A 123 -2.81 18.12 -6.64
C TRP A 123 -1.98 17.97 -7.91
N THR A 124 -1.24 19.02 -8.25
CA THR A 124 -0.33 19.03 -9.39
C THR A 124 1.09 19.29 -8.94
N TYR A 125 2.04 18.62 -9.56
CA TYR A 125 3.47 18.80 -9.33
C TYR A 125 4.21 18.79 -10.65
N THR A 126 5.12 19.74 -10.83
CA THR A 126 6.04 19.78 -11.97
C THR A 126 7.46 20.03 -11.48
N ALA A 127 8.43 19.40 -12.13
CA ALA A 127 9.84 19.62 -11.85
C ALA A 127 10.69 19.47 -13.12
N SER A 128 11.31 20.57 -13.54
CA SER A 128 12.35 20.56 -14.58
C SER A 128 13.72 20.50 -13.92
N ILE A 129 14.48 19.44 -14.19
CA ILE A 129 15.83 19.23 -13.65
C ILE A 129 16.82 19.30 -14.80
N LYS A 130 17.77 20.23 -14.72
CA LYS A 130 18.83 20.40 -15.70
C LYS A 130 20.18 20.43 -14.99
N ARG A 131 21.24 20.00 -15.66
CA ARG A 131 22.61 20.09 -15.14
C ARG A 131 23.56 20.62 -16.20
N ARG A 132 24.68 21.17 -15.77
CA ARG A 132 25.79 21.55 -16.64
C ARG A 132 27.12 21.43 -15.90
N ARG A 133 28.23 21.43 -16.64
CA ARG A 133 29.57 21.54 -16.07
C ARG A 133 30.11 22.95 -16.27
N ASP A 134 30.99 23.35 -15.37
CA ASP A 134 31.91 24.43 -15.64
C ASP A 134 33.09 23.93 -16.49
N ASN A 135 33.76 24.87 -17.14
CA ASN A 135 34.99 24.64 -17.88
C ASN A 135 35.96 25.77 -17.52
N VAL A 136 37.03 25.41 -16.82
CA VAL A 136 38.03 26.35 -16.32
C VAL A 136 39.21 26.37 -17.30
N ILE A 137 39.31 27.43 -18.10
CA ILE A 137 40.43 27.63 -19.02
C ILE A 137 41.22 28.85 -18.54
N MET A 138 42.51 28.65 -18.23
CA MET A 138 43.42 29.72 -17.79
C MET A 138 42.85 30.58 -16.63
N GLY A 139 42.22 29.93 -15.65
CA GLY A 139 41.61 30.59 -14.48
C GLY A 139 40.27 31.29 -14.76
N LYS A 140 39.74 31.26 -15.99
CA LYS A 140 38.40 31.77 -16.32
C LYS A 140 37.40 30.64 -16.33
N VAL A 141 36.32 30.79 -15.55
CA VAL A 141 35.19 29.87 -15.53
C VAL A 141 34.26 30.19 -16.71
N SER A 142 34.09 29.22 -17.60
CA SER A 142 33.04 29.22 -18.62
C SER A 142 32.04 28.11 -18.32
N TRP A 143 30.81 28.21 -18.83
CA TRP A 143 29.76 27.22 -18.57
C TRP A 143 29.45 26.44 -19.85
N LEU A 144 29.41 25.11 -19.75
CA LEU A 144 28.88 24.28 -20.83
C LEU A 144 27.35 24.41 -20.91
N PRO A 145 26.74 24.03 -22.05
CA PRO A 145 25.27 24.00 -22.20
C PRO A 145 24.59 23.13 -21.14
N TYR A 146 23.31 23.41 -20.89
CA TYR A 146 22.50 22.56 -20.02
C TYR A 146 22.13 21.25 -20.71
N GLU A 147 22.30 20.16 -19.97
CA GLU A 147 21.70 18.85 -20.23
C GLU A 147 20.41 18.73 -19.42
N VAL A 148 19.34 18.23 -20.03
CA VAL A 148 18.12 17.89 -19.30
C VAL A 148 18.35 16.54 -18.61
N VAL A 149 18.11 16.52 -17.29
CA VAL A 149 18.25 15.31 -16.47
C VAL A 149 16.91 14.60 -16.37
N ASP A 150 15.87 15.35 -16.02
CA ASP A 150 14.49 14.86 -15.99
C ASP A 150 13.52 16.03 -16.12
N ASP A 151 12.32 15.72 -16.57
CA ASP A 151 11.18 16.65 -16.57
C ASP A 151 9.96 15.88 -16.08
N VAL A 152 9.54 16.16 -14.85
CA VAL A 152 8.51 15.39 -14.14
C VAL A 152 7.22 16.19 -14.12
N SER A 153 6.12 15.56 -14.48
CA SER A 153 4.76 16.04 -14.23
C SER A 153 3.99 14.97 -13.46
N MET A 154 3.25 15.39 -12.45
CA MET A 154 2.40 14.51 -11.65
C MET A 154 1.07 15.18 -11.34
N VAL A 155 -0.01 14.41 -11.49
CA VAL A 155 -1.37 14.81 -11.12
C VAL A 155 -1.95 13.72 -10.24
N VAL A 156 -2.51 14.13 -9.10
CA VAL A 156 -3.04 13.23 -8.08
C VAL A 156 -4.37 13.78 -7.58
N HIS A 157 -5.37 12.93 -7.43
CA HIS A 157 -6.67 13.33 -6.89
C HIS A 157 -6.89 12.75 -5.50
N PHE A 158 -7.35 13.60 -4.59
CA PHE A 158 -7.68 13.23 -3.23
C PHE A 158 -9.13 13.56 -2.87
N LYS A 159 -9.68 12.80 -1.93
CA LYS A 159 -10.92 13.10 -1.23
C LYS A 159 -10.69 12.88 0.25
N HIS A 160 -10.56 13.95 1.03
CA HIS A 160 -10.26 13.89 2.47
C HIS A 160 -9.08 12.95 2.83
N GLY A 161 -7.96 13.08 2.14
CA GLY A 161 -6.73 12.30 2.35
C GLY A 161 -6.71 10.94 1.65
N LEU A 162 -7.83 10.48 1.10
CA LEU A 162 -7.92 9.24 0.33
C LEU A 162 -7.58 9.51 -1.15
N LEU A 163 -6.62 8.77 -1.70
CA LEU A 163 -6.34 8.76 -3.15
C LEU A 163 -7.52 8.17 -3.91
N VAL A 164 -8.11 8.94 -4.81
CA VAL A 164 -9.28 8.58 -5.62
C VAL A 164 -9.07 9.01 -7.08
N ASP A 165 -9.96 8.59 -7.98
CA ASP A 165 -9.95 8.94 -9.41
C ASP A 165 -8.67 8.59 -10.17
N SER A 166 -7.62 9.42 -10.09
CA SER A 166 -6.42 9.22 -10.87
C SER A 166 -5.12 9.66 -10.18
N LEU A 167 -4.07 8.85 -10.39
CA LEU A 167 -2.68 9.18 -10.11
C LEU A 167 -1.88 8.98 -11.41
N ARG A 168 -1.34 10.07 -11.94
CA ARG A 168 -0.57 10.10 -13.18
C ARG A 168 0.78 10.73 -12.93
N ARG A 169 1.85 10.09 -13.42
CA ARG A 169 3.19 10.64 -13.45
C ARG A 169 3.79 10.43 -14.83
N THR A 170 4.38 11.48 -15.37
CA THR A 170 5.19 11.42 -16.59
C THR A 170 6.57 11.95 -16.26
N SER A 171 7.61 11.25 -16.71
CA SER A 171 8.96 11.78 -16.77
C SER A 171 9.72 11.26 -17.97
N LEU A 172 10.95 11.74 -18.19
CA LEU A 172 11.74 11.34 -19.37
C LEU A 172 12.07 9.84 -19.39
N HIS A 173 12.28 9.24 -18.23
CA HIS A 173 12.75 7.86 -18.08
C HIS A 173 11.64 6.86 -17.77
N ASN A 174 10.54 7.34 -17.20
CA ASN A 174 9.40 6.50 -16.89
C ASN A 174 8.10 7.29 -16.73
N SER A 175 6.99 6.62 -16.97
CA SER A 175 5.65 7.12 -16.71
C SER A 175 4.79 6.03 -16.08
N TYR A 176 3.82 6.45 -15.29
CA TYR A 176 2.77 5.56 -14.83
C TYR A 176 1.45 6.29 -14.71
N SER A 177 0.36 5.55 -14.90
CA SER A 177 -0.98 6.02 -14.62
C SER A 177 -1.79 4.92 -13.95
N MET A 178 -2.62 5.31 -12.99
CA MET A 178 -3.56 4.43 -12.35
C MET A 178 -4.83 5.18 -12.03
N PHE A 179 -5.91 4.42 -11.92
CA PHE A 179 -7.23 4.92 -11.62
C PHE A 179 -7.79 4.24 -10.37
N CYS A 180 -8.50 5.02 -9.56
CA CYS A 180 -9.11 4.56 -8.33
C CYS A 180 -10.60 4.93 -8.30
N ASP A 181 -11.41 4.09 -7.67
CA ASP A 181 -12.77 4.46 -7.32
C ASP A 181 -12.83 5.44 -6.14
N GLN A 182 -14.04 5.75 -5.68
CA GLN A 182 -14.28 6.70 -4.58
C GLN A 182 -13.84 6.18 -3.21
N ASP A 183 -13.61 4.88 -3.08
CA ASP A 183 -13.14 4.21 -1.86
C ASP A 183 -11.63 3.93 -1.92
N GLY A 184 -10.95 4.37 -2.98
CA GLY A 184 -9.52 4.27 -3.18
C GLY A 184 -9.05 2.91 -3.68
N PHE A 185 -9.95 2.03 -4.13
CA PHE A 185 -9.58 0.79 -4.81
C PHE A 185 -9.24 1.04 -6.27
N LEU A 186 -8.25 0.32 -6.78
CA LEU A 186 -7.87 0.38 -8.18
C LEU A 186 -9.05 -0.02 -9.07
N ASN A 187 -9.38 0.81 -10.05
CA ASN A 187 -10.48 0.56 -10.96
C ASN A 187 -10.19 1.19 -12.32
N GLY A 188 -10.10 0.37 -13.36
CA GLY A 188 -9.60 0.76 -14.68
C GLY A 188 -8.16 0.31 -14.91
N GLN A 189 -7.46 0.99 -15.81
CA GLN A 189 -6.16 0.52 -16.29
C GLN A 189 -5.00 1.10 -15.47
N PHE A 190 -4.14 0.22 -14.97
CA PHE A 190 -2.81 0.58 -14.49
C PHE A 190 -1.79 0.42 -15.62
N THR A 191 -1.09 1.49 -15.96
CA THR A 191 0.03 1.46 -16.91
C THR A 191 1.32 1.91 -16.24
N PHE A 192 2.40 1.22 -16.58
CA PHE A 192 3.76 1.58 -16.19
C PHE A 192 4.67 1.41 -17.40
N SER A 193 5.37 2.47 -17.77
CA SER A 193 6.30 2.48 -18.91
C SER A 193 7.67 2.99 -18.47
N THR A 194 8.71 2.32 -18.90
CA THR A 194 10.11 2.77 -18.88
C THR A 194 10.68 2.66 -20.29
N ASP A 195 11.93 3.06 -20.49
CA ASP A 195 12.65 2.90 -21.76
C ASP A 195 12.68 1.46 -22.29
N SER A 196 12.56 0.46 -21.40
CA SER A 196 12.70 -0.96 -21.75
C SER A 196 11.47 -1.81 -21.46
N THR A 197 10.51 -1.29 -20.71
CA THR A 197 9.40 -2.08 -20.17
C THR A 197 8.09 -1.33 -20.30
N HIS A 198 7.06 -2.02 -20.78
CA HIS A 198 5.69 -1.52 -20.78
C HIS A 198 4.78 -2.57 -20.13
N ILE A 199 4.11 -2.20 -19.04
CA ILE A 199 3.23 -3.06 -18.28
C ILE A 199 1.85 -2.40 -18.24
N THR A 200 0.85 -3.20 -18.56
CA THR A 200 -0.56 -2.83 -18.43
C THR A 200 -1.28 -3.91 -17.64
N ILE A 201 -2.00 -3.49 -16.59
CA ILE A 201 -2.82 -4.33 -15.74
C ILE A 201 -4.20 -3.69 -15.63
N ASP A 202 -5.23 -4.39 -16.05
CA ASP A 202 -6.61 -3.92 -15.87
C ASP A 202 -7.11 -4.32 -14.48
N TYR A 203 -7.77 -3.39 -13.80
CA TYR A 203 -8.40 -3.60 -12.50
C TYR A 203 -9.90 -3.38 -12.58
N VAL A 204 -10.67 -4.21 -11.89
CA VAL A 204 -12.12 -4.04 -11.72
C VAL A 204 -12.46 -4.28 -10.26
N GLU A 205 -13.09 -3.30 -9.61
CA GLU A 205 -13.40 -3.34 -8.17
C GLU A 205 -12.18 -3.71 -7.30
N GLY A 206 -10.98 -3.24 -7.64
CA GLY A 206 -9.74 -3.55 -6.92
C GLY A 206 -9.11 -4.91 -7.26
N PHE A 207 -9.75 -5.79 -8.04
CA PHE A 207 -9.16 -7.05 -8.49
C PHE A 207 -8.39 -6.88 -9.79
N ALA A 208 -7.22 -7.50 -9.91
CA ALA A 208 -6.47 -7.51 -11.17
C ALA A 208 -7.05 -8.52 -12.16
N MET A 209 -7.46 -8.04 -13.33
CA MET A 209 -8.21 -8.81 -14.33
C MET A 209 -7.35 -9.47 -15.39
N LYS A 210 -6.13 -8.99 -15.66
CA LYS A 210 -5.19 -9.61 -16.62
C LYS A 210 -3.85 -8.92 -16.57
N LYS A 211 -2.76 -9.64 -16.87
CA LYS A 211 -1.48 -9.02 -17.24
C LYS A 211 -1.09 -9.46 -18.65
N VAL A 212 -0.84 -8.50 -19.53
CA VAL A 212 -0.18 -8.68 -20.83
C VAL A 212 1.30 -9.06 -20.55
N PRO A 213 1.94 -9.99 -21.30
CA PRO A 213 2.90 -10.90 -20.71
C PRO A 213 4.26 -10.26 -20.46
N PHE A 214 4.72 -10.33 -19.22
CA PHE A 214 6.14 -10.51 -18.92
C PHE A 214 6.25 -11.65 -17.91
N ASN A 215 6.52 -12.84 -18.44
CA ASN A 215 6.94 -14.06 -17.77
C ASN A 215 6.08 -14.58 -16.59
N LYS A 216 5.24 -15.57 -16.90
CA LYS A 216 4.71 -16.61 -15.97
C LYS A 216 4.21 -16.11 -14.60
N VAL A 217 3.27 -15.18 -14.58
CA VAL A 217 2.50 -14.87 -13.36
C VAL A 217 1.06 -15.31 -13.57
N ASP A 218 0.61 -16.20 -12.69
CA ASP A 218 -0.70 -16.83 -12.73
C ASP A 218 -1.86 -15.83 -12.60
N LEU A 219 -2.92 -16.13 -13.35
CA LEU A 219 -4.16 -15.37 -13.51
C LEU A 219 -4.84 -15.07 -12.14
N GLN A 220 -5.24 -13.81 -11.93
CA GLN A 220 -6.16 -13.41 -10.85
C GLN A 220 -7.62 -13.27 -11.33
N VAL A 221 -7.91 -13.53 -12.60
CA VAL A 221 -9.27 -13.50 -13.17
C VAL A 221 -10.21 -14.40 -12.39
N ASP A 222 -9.72 -15.59 -12.06
CA ASP A 222 -10.43 -16.61 -11.30
C ASP A 222 -10.90 -16.08 -9.93
N GLU A 223 -10.15 -15.18 -9.27
CA GLU A 223 -10.56 -14.61 -7.97
C GLU A 223 -11.68 -13.61 -8.14
N TYR A 224 -11.65 -12.77 -9.18
CA TYR A 224 -12.73 -11.83 -9.44
C TYR A 224 -14.03 -12.54 -9.83
N GLU A 225 -13.95 -13.55 -10.70
CA GLU A 225 -15.11 -14.37 -11.08
C GLU A 225 -15.69 -15.10 -9.86
N TYR A 226 -14.83 -15.65 -9.02
CA TYR A 226 -15.25 -16.29 -7.76
C TYR A 226 -15.92 -15.29 -6.83
N TYR A 227 -15.34 -14.10 -6.67
CA TYR A 227 -15.91 -13.02 -5.88
C TYR A 227 -17.29 -12.60 -6.42
N GLN A 228 -17.44 -12.33 -7.71
CA GLN A 228 -18.73 -11.94 -8.27
C GLN A 228 -19.80 -13.02 -8.10
N LYS A 229 -19.42 -14.31 -8.19
CA LYS A 229 -20.33 -15.43 -7.99
C LYS A 229 -20.83 -15.56 -6.54
N TYR A 230 -19.98 -15.25 -5.56
CA TYR A 230 -20.23 -15.54 -4.14
C TYR A 230 -20.19 -14.32 -3.22
N LYS A 231 -20.19 -13.08 -3.74
CA LYS A 231 -20.01 -11.86 -2.93
C LYS A 231 -21.01 -11.73 -1.78
N ASP A 232 -22.24 -12.19 -1.97
CA ASP A 232 -23.30 -12.12 -0.97
C ASP A 232 -23.20 -13.19 0.13
N ASN A 233 -22.37 -14.23 -0.09
CA ASN A 233 -22.18 -15.36 0.83
C ASN A 233 -20.74 -15.91 0.78
N LEU A 234 -19.76 -15.01 0.74
CA LEU A 234 -18.36 -15.33 0.47
C LEU A 234 -17.79 -16.30 1.53
N ASN A 235 -18.13 -16.05 2.81
CA ASN A 235 -17.68 -16.87 3.94
C ASN A 235 -18.27 -18.30 3.89
N GLU A 236 -19.53 -18.46 3.48
CA GLU A 236 -20.15 -19.79 3.30
C GLU A 236 -19.44 -20.59 2.19
N ASN A 237 -18.84 -19.87 1.25
CA ASN A 237 -18.03 -20.42 0.18
C ASN A 237 -16.54 -20.41 0.53
N GLY A 238 -16.17 -20.37 1.81
CA GLY A 238 -14.78 -20.58 2.25
C GLY A 238 -13.79 -19.51 1.80
N ALA A 239 -14.28 -18.29 1.55
CA ALA A 239 -13.48 -17.14 1.20
C ALA A 239 -13.85 -15.93 2.07
N GLU A 240 -12.89 -15.05 2.32
CA GLU A 240 -13.13 -13.72 2.86
C GLU A 240 -12.45 -12.68 1.97
N LEU A 241 -13.02 -11.48 1.92
CA LEU A 241 -12.45 -10.38 1.16
C LEU A 241 -11.37 -9.70 2.00
N ASP A 242 -10.20 -9.48 1.40
CA ASP A 242 -9.10 -8.77 2.04
C ASP A 242 -8.60 -7.62 1.16
N THR A 243 -7.95 -6.64 1.80
CA THR A 243 -7.49 -5.41 1.17
C THR A 243 -5.99 -5.21 1.38
N MET A 244 -5.26 -4.94 0.30
CA MET A 244 -3.84 -4.62 0.34
C MET A 244 -3.57 -3.25 -0.28
N THR A 245 -2.80 -2.43 0.41
CA THR A 245 -2.26 -1.17 -0.13
C THR A 245 -1.06 -1.44 -1.04
N LEU A 246 -0.99 -0.81 -2.22
CA LEU A 246 0.20 -0.90 -3.06
C LEU A 246 1.39 -0.13 -2.45
N THR A 247 2.46 -0.84 -2.10
CA THR A 247 3.62 -0.30 -1.36
C THR A 247 4.76 0.22 -2.21
N PHE A 248 4.70 0.13 -3.55
CA PHE A 248 5.82 0.50 -4.42
C PHE A 248 5.88 2.00 -4.80
N TYR A 249 4.80 2.76 -4.60
CA TYR A 249 4.70 4.19 -4.96
C TYR A 249 5.10 5.23 -3.91
N PRO A 250 5.16 4.94 -2.58
CA PRO A 250 5.54 5.93 -1.57
C PRO A 250 6.83 6.67 -1.89
N ASN A 251 7.82 6.02 -2.50
CA ASN A 251 9.07 6.68 -2.87
C ASN A 251 8.86 7.78 -3.92
N SER A 252 8.06 7.52 -4.97
CA SER A 252 7.80 8.52 -6.00
C SER A 252 7.01 9.70 -5.47
N LEU A 253 6.03 9.46 -4.58
CA LEU A 253 5.24 10.52 -3.96
C LEU A 253 6.08 11.32 -2.95
N ASN A 254 6.90 10.65 -2.13
CA ASN A 254 7.85 11.28 -1.20
C ASN A 254 8.90 12.13 -1.91
N MET A 255 9.39 11.71 -3.07
CA MET A 255 10.36 12.50 -3.84
C MET A 255 9.72 13.66 -4.61
N SER A 256 8.40 13.64 -4.78
CA SER A 256 7.63 14.64 -5.55
C SER A 256 6.77 15.49 -4.59
N ILE A 257 5.48 15.20 -4.48
CA ILE A 257 4.51 16.00 -3.72
C ILE A 257 4.78 16.07 -2.21
N TYR A 258 5.48 15.10 -1.63
CA TYR A 258 5.86 15.09 -0.22
C TYR A 258 7.36 15.35 0.01
N ASN A 259 8.02 16.08 -0.88
CA ASN A 259 9.45 16.38 -0.73
C ASN A 259 9.70 17.48 0.32
N ASP A 260 10.12 17.10 1.53
CA ASP A 260 10.39 18.03 2.64
C ASP A 260 11.54 19.01 2.33
N GLU A 261 12.52 18.64 1.51
CA GLU A 261 13.61 19.55 1.12
C GLU A 261 13.11 20.71 0.26
N TYR A 262 12.09 20.48 -0.57
CA TYR A 262 11.49 21.51 -1.41
C TYR A 262 10.42 22.29 -0.66
N PHE A 263 9.58 21.60 0.10
CA PHE A 263 8.31 22.14 0.61
C PHE A 263 8.27 22.39 2.12
N ASN A 264 9.34 22.06 2.86
CA ASN A 264 9.50 22.43 4.27
C ASN A 264 8.31 22.00 5.17
N TYR A 265 7.73 20.83 4.89
CA TYR A 265 6.59 20.28 5.61
C TYR A 265 6.83 20.22 7.12
N ARG A 266 8.06 19.95 7.55
CA ARG A 266 8.44 19.87 8.97
C ARG A 266 8.11 21.13 9.76
N PHE A 267 8.27 22.30 9.17
CA PHE A 267 8.14 23.57 9.87
C PHE A 267 6.84 24.28 9.51
N ILE A 268 6.30 24.04 8.31
CA ILE A 268 5.00 24.59 7.92
C ILE A 268 3.88 23.84 8.67
N GLY A 269 3.87 22.50 8.63
CA GLY A 269 2.87 21.69 9.32
C GLY A 269 1.43 21.91 8.79
N GLY A 270 0.44 21.43 9.55
CA GLY A 270 -0.99 21.56 9.24
C GLY A 270 -1.53 20.59 8.18
N ASP A 271 -0.79 19.50 7.90
CA ASP A 271 -1.18 18.43 6.98
C ASP A 271 -1.40 17.14 7.78
N HIS A 272 -2.60 16.56 7.73
CA HIS A 272 -2.95 15.35 8.48
C HIS A 272 -2.27 14.09 7.97
N MET A 273 -1.82 14.07 6.71
CA MET A 273 -1.12 12.91 6.16
C MET A 273 0.35 12.88 6.57
N VAL A 274 0.93 14.01 7.02
CA VAL A 274 2.35 14.12 7.33
C VAL A 274 2.58 14.15 8.84
N LYS A 275 3.39 13.21 9.33
CA LYS A 275 3.90 13.22 10.72
C LYS A 275 5.41 13.13 10.73
N PHE A 276 6.03 13.60 11.81
CA PHE A 276 7.47 13.51 12.01
C PHE A 276 7.74 12.68 13.26
N VAL A 277 8.52 11.61 13.12
CA VAL A 277 8.78 10.64 14.21
C VAL A 277 10.26 10.54 14.55
N GLY A 278 10.53 10.18 15.81
CA GLY A 278 11.88 9.94 16.32
C GLY A 278 12.70 11.21 16.54
N SER A 279 13.89 11.04 17.13
CA SER A 279 14.82 12.12 17.45
C SER A 279 15.31 12.90 16.22
N HIS A 280 15.41 12.22 15.07
CA HIS A 280 15.84 12.82 13.81
C HIS A 280 14.70 13.49 13.02
N LYS A 281 13.47 13.54 13.57
CA LYS A 281 12.27 14.06 12.91
C LYS A 281 12.15 13.49 11.49
N LYS A 282 12.17 12.17 11.34
CA LYS A 282 11.95 11.51 10.05
C LYS A 282 10.51 11.74 9.64
N MET A 283 10.30 12.21 8.42
CA MET A 283 8.96 12.37 7.86
C MET A 283 8.35 10.99 7.55
N GLU A 284 7.13 10.78 8.01
CA GLU A 284 6.27 9.66 7.63
C GLU A 284 4.98 10.21 7.03
N VAL A 285 4.61 9.67 5.88
CA VAL A 285 3.37 10.01 5.18
C VAL A 285 2.41 8.84 5.31
N ARG A 286 1.22 9.08 5.83
CA ARG A 286 0.16 8.09 5.95
C ARG A 286 -0.65 8.06 4.65
N TYR A 287 -0.19 7.27 3.69
CA TYR A 287 -0.92 7.05 2.45
C TYR A 287 -2.24 6.31 2.67
N MET A 288 -3.32 6.83 2.09
CA MET A 288 -4.63 6.17 2.03
C MET A 288 -5.05 6.06 0.56
N GLY A 289 -5.63 4.92 0.17
CA GLY A 289 -5.98 4.57 -1.21
C GLY A 289 -4.92 3.72 -1.91
N LEU A 290 -5.04 3.57 -3.22
CA LEU A 290 -4.28 2.60 -4.04
C LEU A 290 -4.46 1.17 -3.51
N TYR A 291 -5.68 0.86 -3.12
CA TYR A 291 -6.05 -0.44 -2.60
C TYR A 291 -6.28 -1.44 -3.73
N LYS A 292 -5.88 -2.68 -3.49
CA LYS A 292 -6.30 -3.83 -4.29
C LYS A 292 -7.02 -4.83 -3.42
N ARG A 293 -7.97 -5.55 -4.01
CA ARG A 293 -8.68 -6.65 -3.37
C ARG A 293 -8.01 -7.97 -3.73
N TYR A 294 -8.11 -8.92 -2.82
CA TYR A 294 -7.81 -10.32 -3.08
C TYR A 294 -8.69 -11.18 -2.16
N LEU A 295 -8.83 -12.44 -2.53
CA LEU A 295 -9.55 -13.39 -1.69
C LEU A 295 -8.56 -14.12 -0.77
N LYS A 296 -8.94 -14.22 0.50
CA LYS A 296 -8.25 -15.04 1.49
C LYS A 296 -9.10 -16.24 1.86
N VAL A 297 -8.46 -17.36 2.17
CA VAL A 297 -9.18 -18.58 2.59
C VAL A 297 -9.84 -18.33 3.94
N PHE A 298 -11.16 -18.52 3.99
CA PHE A 298 -11.93 -18.57 5.22
C PHE A 298 -12.22 -20.04 5.56
N LEU A 299 -12.01 -20.43 6.81
CA LEU A 299 -12.26 -21.80 7.29
C LEU A 299 -13.27 -21.73 8.44
N THR A 300 -14.41 -22.37 8.24
CA THR A 300 -15.40 -22.59 9.30
C THR A 300 -14.86 -23.57 10.35
N GLU A 301 -15.51 -23.66 11.51
CA GLU A 301 -15.16 -24.69 12.51
C GLU A 301 -15.40 -26.11 11.97
N GLU A 302 -16.40 -26.30 11.11
CA GLU A 302 -16.62 -27.57 10.39
C GLU A 302 -15.41 -27.91 9.50
N ASP A 303 -14.94 -26.94 8.70
CA ASP A 303 -13.75 -27.14 7.85
C ASP A 303 -12.52 -27.50 8.68
N LYS A 304 -12.29 -26.77 9.79
CA LYS A 304 -11.17 -27.04 10.69
C LYS A 304 -11.25 -28.44 11.28
N SER A 305 -12.44 -28.90 11.66
CA SER A 305 -12.65 -30.25 12.18
C SER A 305 -12.35 -31.33 11.13
N LEU A 306 -12.83 -31.17 9.89
CA LEU A 306 -12.52 -32.10 8.80
C LEU A 306 -11.01 -32.15 8.50
N ILE A 307 -10.37 -30.98 8.44
CA ILE A 307 -8.92 -30.83 8.26
C ILE A 307 -8.15 -31.57 9.36
N GLN A 308 -8.52 -31.35 10.63
CA GLN A 308 -7.90 -32.03 11.76
C GLN A 308 -8.09 -33.54 11.71
N GLY A 309 -9.26 -34.01 11.27
CA GLY A 309 -9.53 -35.43 11.08
C GLY A 309 -8.59 -36.09 10.07
N VAL A 310 -8.33 -35.45 8.92
CA VAL A 310 -7.37 -35.97 7.92
C VAL A 310 -5.96 -36.10 8.52
N PHE A 311 -5.50 -35.09 9.29
CA PHE A 311 -4.21 -35.17 9.97
C PHE A 311 -4.17 -36.26 11.05
N ALA A 312 -5.25 -36.41 11.83
CA ALA A 312 -5.35 -37.44 12.86
C ALA A 312 -5.22 -38.85 12.26
N TYR A 313 -5.91 -39.14 11.15
CA TYR A 313 -5.80 -40.42 10.43
C TYR A 313 -4.37 -40.72 9.96
N HIS A 314 -3.67 -39.71 9.41
CA HIS A 314 -2.27 -39.88 9.01
C HIS A 314 -1.36 -40.20 10.19
N ILE A 315 -1.50 -39.47 11.30
CA ILE A 315 -0.70 -39.69 12.52
C ILE A 315 -0.95 -41.08 13.12
N GLU A 316 -2.21 -41.50 13.20
CA GLU A 316 -2.60 -42.81 13.73
C GLU A 316 -2.05 -43.95 12.88
N THR A 317 -2.22 -43.88 11.56
CA THR A 317 -1.68 -44.88 10.62
C THR A 317 -0.15 -44.92 10.66
N ASN A 318 0.53 -43.78 10.77
CA ASN A 318 1.99 -43.76 10.91
C ASN A 318 2.46 -44.41 12.22
N ARG A 319 1.79 -44.15 13.36
CA ARG A 319 2.11 -44.81 14.63
C ARG A 319 1.99 -46.33 14.54
N LYS A 320 0.94 -46.82 13.87
CA LYS A 320 0.77 -48.26 13.58
C LYS A 320 1.90 -48.80 12.72
N ARG A 321 2.24 -48.11 11.64
CA ARG A 321 3.37 -48.48 10.78
C ARG A 321 4.67 -48.59 11.58
N GLU A 322 4.98 -47.62 12.43
CA GLU A 322 6.18 -47.60 13.29
C GLU A 322 6.21 -48.75 14.28
N ALA A 323 5.10 -49.06 14.94
CA ALA A 323 4.99 -50.20 15.83
C ALA A 323 5.23 -51.53 15.09
N CYS A 324 4.76 -51.64 13.84
CA CYS A 324 4.81 -52.88 13.05
C CYS A 324 6.22 -53.09 12.55
N GLU A 325 6.87 -52.00 12.16
CA GLU A 325 8.28 -51.98 11.78
C GLU A 325 9.16 -52.40 12.97
N LYS A 326 8.87 -51.92 14.18
CA LYS A 326 9.58 -52.33 15.39
C LYS A 326 9.37 -53.83 15.70
N ALA A 327 8.13 -54.33 15.60
CA ALA A 327 7.83 -55.75 15.79
C ALA A 327 8.54 -56.62 14.76
N TYR A 328 8.49 -56.24 13.48
CA TYR A 328 9.15 -56.96 12.38
C TYR A 328 10.68 -57.04 12.57
N LYS A 329 11.33 -55.94 12.97
CA LYS A 329 12.77 -55.90 13.26
C LYS A 329 13.20 -56.85 14.38
N ASN A 330 12.29 -57.18 15.29
CA ASN A 330 12.52 -58.10 16.40
C ASN A 330 12.11 -59.55 16.10
N SER A 331 11.64 -59.82 14.88
CA SER A 331 11.21 -61.16 14.43
C SER A 331 12.21 -61.75 13.43
N ASP A 332 12.37 -63.07 13.43
CA ASP A 332 13.21 -63.81 12.47
C ASP A 332 12.53 -63.88 11.08
N ASN A 333 12.39 -62.72 10.41
CA ASN A 333 11.76 -62.59 9.09
C ASN A 333 10.29 -63.09 9.03
N ASP A 334 9.45 -62.67 9.98
CA ASP A 334 8.03 -62.99 9.96
C ASP A 334 7.35 -62.44 8.69
N ILE A 335 6.88 -63.37 7.85
CA ILE A 335 6.26 -63.08 6.55
C ILE A 335 4.94 -62.30 6.72
N GLU A 336 4.17 -62.58 7.77
CA GLU A 336 2.90 -61.90 8.03
C GLU A 336 3.16 -60.46 8.47
N LEU A 337 4.10 -60.23 9.40
CA LEU A 337 4.51 -58.89 9.81
C LEU A 337 5.07 -58.07 8.65
N ARG A 338 5.85 -58.68 7.76
CA ARG A 338 6.33 -58.01 6.54
C ARG A 338 5.16 -57.55 5.66
N LYS A 339 4.17 -58.43 5.43
CA LYS A 339 2.99 -58.11 4.63
C LYS A 339 2.17 -56.97 5.25
N LYS A 340 1.94 -57.02 6.57
CA LYS A 340 1.25 -55.96 7.33
C LYS A 340 2.00 -54.63 7.22
N LEU A 341 3.33 -54.65 7.37
CA LEU A 341 4.17 -53.47 7.26
C LEU A 341 4.09 -52.82 5.88
N GLU A 342 4.16 -53.60 4.79
CA GLU A 342 4.05 -53.08 3.43
C GLU A 342 2.64 -52.51 3.15
N GLN A 343 1.58 -53.14 3.67
CA GLN A 343 0.24 -52.58 3.61
C GLN A 343 0.14 -51.23 4.36
N LEU A 344 0.67 -51.15 5.58
CA LEU A 344 0.66 -49.92 6.38
C LEU A 344 1.47 -48.80 5.72
N LYS A 345 2.61 -49.10 5.09
CA LYS A 345 3.39 -48.12 4.31
C LYS A 345 2.58 -47.55 3.15
N ALA A 346 1.88 -48.39 2.39
CA ALA A 346 1.05 -47.95 1.27
C ALA A 346 -0.12 -47.05 1.73
N LEU A 347 -0.78 -47.42 2.83
CA LEU A 347 -1.87 -46.62 3.42
C LEU A 347 -1.37 -45.29 3.97
N GLU A 348 -0.22 -45.27 4.68
CA GLU A 348 0.41 -44.04 5.18
C GLU A 348 0.80 -43.10 4.04
N ALA A 349 1.43 -43.63 2.98
CA ALA A 349 1.78 -42.85 1.80
C ALA A 349 0.54 -42.23 1.15
N THR A 350 -0.58 -42.96 1.08
CA THR A 350 -1.85 -42.44 0.56
C THR A 350 -2.37 -41.29 1.44
N LEU A 351 -2.43 -41.48 2.76
CA LEU A 351 -2.84 -40.43 3.71
C LEU A 351 -1.93 -39.20 3.67
N LYS A 352 -0.64 -39.39 3.40
CA LYS A 352 0.32 -38.31 3.19
C LYS A 352 -0.02 -37.47 1.94
N THR A 353 -0.55 -38.07 0.87
CA THR A 353 -1.04 -37.30 -0.28
C THR A 353 -2.27 -36.47 0.07
N TYR A 354 -3.18 -37.01 0.90
CA TYR A 354 -4.38 -36.29 1.35
C TYR A 354 -4.06 -35.14 2.32
N THR A 355 -3.09 -35.31 3.22
CA THR A 355 -2.60 -34.19 4.05
C THR A 355 -1.95 -33.09 3.21
N CYS A 356 -1.24 -33.43 2.12
CA CYS A 356 -0.76 -32.46 1.14
C CYS A 356 -1.93 -31.69 0.49
N LEU A 357 -2.98 -32.38 0.04
CA LEU A 357 -4.17 -31.73 -0.53
C LEU A 357 -4.83 -30.77 0.45
N VAL A 358 -4.93 -31.12 1.72
CA VAL A 358 -5.47 -30.23 2.76
C VAL A 358 -4.61 -28.97 2.94
N GLN A 359 -3.29 -29.06 2.81
CA GLN A 359 -2.43 -27.86 2.85
C GLN A 359 -2.65 -26.97 1.62
N VAL A 360 -2.82 -27.56 0.44
CA VAL A 360 -3.21 -26.83 -0.77
C VAL A 360 -4.57 -26.15 -0.57
N TYR A 361 -5.55 -26.85 0.00
CA TYR A 361 -6.87 -26.36 0.34
C TYR A 361 -6.86 -25.11 1.24
N LYS A 362 -5.99 -25.11 2.26
CA LYS A 362 -5.84 -23.99 3.19
C LYS A 362 -5.21 -22.74 2.57
N THR A 363 -4.57 -22.88 1.41
CA THR A 363 -3.77 -21.81 0.80
C THR A 363 -4.53 -21.09 -0.31
N TRP A 364 -5.24 -21.84 -1.16
CA TRP A 364 -5.86 -21.29 -2.37
C TRP A 364 -7.37 -21.24 -2.23
N VAL A 365 -7.97 -20.09 -2.53
CA VAL A 365 -9.42 -19.88 -2.45
C VAL A 365 -10.16 -20.58 -3.59
N THR A 366 -9.77 -20.30 -4.82
CA THR A 366 -10.53 -20.72 -6.01
C THR A 366 -10.29 -22.20 -6.36
N PRO A 367 -11.33 -22.98 -6.69
CA PRO A 367 -11.20 -24.38 -7.15
C PRO A 367 -10.21 -24.60 -8.30
N SER A 368 -10.12 -23.67 -9.26
CA SER A 368 -9.15 -23.74 -10.36
C SER A 368 -7.68 -23.72 -9.88
N LYS A 369 -7.35 -22.83 -8.94
CA LYS A 369 -6.03 -22.81 -8.29
C LYS A 369 -5.80 -24.06 -7.45
N LEU A 370 -6.82 -24.54 -6.74
CA LEU A 370 -6.73 -25.81 -6.01
C LEU A 370 -6.40 -26.98 -6.93
N GLU A 371 -7.09 -27.12 -8.06
CA GLU A 371 -6.83 -28.14 -9.07
C GLU A 371 -5.41 -28.03 -9.66
N ARG A 372 -4.93 -26.81 -9.93
CA ARG A 372 -3.58 -26.60 -10.47
C ARG A 372 -2.51 -27.03 -9.46
N HIS A 373 -2.65 -26.61 -8.20
CA HIS A 373 -1.66 -26.85 -7.15
C HIS A 373 -1.77 -28.23 -6.52
N SER A 374 -2.92 -28.91 -6.61
CA SER A 374 -3.08 -30.29 -6.11
C SER A 374 -2.26 -31.31 -6.92
N LYS A 375 -1.90 -31.00 -8.16
CA LYS A 375 -1.09 -31.87 -9.02
C LYS A 375 0.26 -32.24 -8.39
N SER A 376 0.84 -31.39 -7.54
CA SER A 376 2.09 -31.72 -6.84
C SER A 376 1.91 -32.75 -5.72
N CYS A 377 0.68 -33.04 -5.29
CA CYS A 377 0.41 -33.98 -4.21
C CYS A 377 0.29 -35.44 -4.67
N ASN A 378 0.25 -35.72 -5.98
CA ASN A 378 0.08 -37.07 -6.55
C ASN A 378 -1.13 -37.84 -5.97
N SER A 379 -2.25 -37.14 -5.75
CA SER A 379 -3.47 -37.74 -5.19
C SER A 379 -4.36 -38.34 -6.28
N ASP A 380 -5.11 -39.38 -5.93
CA ASP A 380 -6.17 -39.98 -6.75
C ASP A 380 -7.48 -39.19 -6.73
N ILE A 381 -7.61 -38.18 -5.87
CA ILE A 381 -8.79 -37.32 -5.80
C ILE A 381 -8.73 -36.28 -6.93
N ALA A 382 -9.65 -36.41 -7.89
CA ALA A 382 -9.84 -35.42 -8.94
C ALA A 382 -10.55 -34.17 -8.38
N ILE A 383 -9.83 -33.05 -8.33
CA ILE A 383 -10.41 -31.74 -8.01
C ILE A 383 -10.90 -31.13 -9.32
N SER A 384 -12.18 -30.78 -9.40
CA SER A 384 -12.73 -30.06 -10.53
C SER A 384 -12.87 -28.58 -10.21
N ALA A 385 -12.51 -27.72 -11.17
CA ALA A 385 -12.78 -26.28 -11.08
C ALA A 385 -14.28 -25.92 -10.90
N SER A 386 -15.21 -26.83 -11.24
CA SER A 386 -16.65 -26.62 -11.03
C SER A 386 -17.13 -26.99 -9.62
N SER A 387 -16.35 -27.75 -8.85
CA SER A 387 -16.71 -28.16 -7.49
C SER A 387 -16.62 -26.99 -6.51
N THR A 388 -17.49 -27.00 -5.50
CA THR A 388 -17.37 -26.10 -4.35
C THR A 388 -16.20 -26.50 -3.47
N ARG A 389 -15.66 -25.54 -2.69
CA ARG A 389 -14.61 -25.82 -1.70
C ARG A 389 -15.06 -26.87 -0.68
N LYS A 390 -16.31 -26.79 -0.21
CA LYS A 390 -16.89 -27.72 0.76
C LYS A 390 -16.93 -29.15 0.22
N GLU A 391 -17.36 -29.34 -1.03
CA GLU A 391 -17.36 -30.65 -1.69
C GLU A 391 -15.95 -31.23 -1.82
N ILE A 392 -14.98 -30.40 -2.20
CA ILE A 392 -13.57 -30.81 -2.31
C ILE A 392 -13.06 -31.28 -0.95
N LEU A 393 -13.22 -30.49 0.11
CA LEU A 393 -12.73 -30.85 1.44
C LEU A 393 -13.42 -32.12 1.98
N LYS A 394 -14.73 -32.22 1.79
CA LYS A 394 -15.50 -33.41 2.17
C LYS A 394 -15.00 -34.67 1.44
N SER A 395 -14.76 -34.57 0.13
CA SER A 395 -14.20 -35.68 -0.65
C SER A 395 -12.82 -36.11 -0.13
N ILE A 396 -11.95 -35.16 0.25
CA ILE A 396 -10.64 -35.48 0.85
C ILE A 396 -10.82 -36.20 2.19
N PHE A 397 -11.70 -35.69 3.05
CA PHE A 397 -11.97 -36.28 4.35
C PHE A 397 -12.55 -37.70 4.25
N ASP A 398 -13.56 -37.90 3.40
CA ASP A 398 -14.23 -39.20 3.24
C ASP A 398 -13.26 -40.27 2.71
N LYS A 399 -12.37 -39.89 1.78
CA LYS A 399 -11.31 -40.79 1.28
C LYS A 399 -10.25 -41.09 2.34
N ALA A 400 -9.81 -40.08 3.10
CA ALA A 400 -8.90 -40.29 4.21
C ALA A 400 -9.50 -41.22 5.28
N LYS A 401 -10.79 -41.07 5.59
CA LYS A 401 -11.52 -41.93 6.51
C LYS A 401 -11.59 -43.38 6.01
N GLU A 402 -11.83 -43.60 4.71
CA GLU A 402 -11.82 -44.93 4.09
C GLU A 402 -10.45 -45.61 4.22
N VAL A 403 -9.37 -44.86 3.96
CA VAL A 403 -7.98 -45.36 4.10
C VAL A 403 -7.64 -45.66 5.55
N ASN A 404 -8.07 -44.82 6.50
CA ASN A 404 -7.89 -45.09 7.93
C ASN A 404 -8.61 -46.36 8.38
N ALA A 405 -9.86 -46.56 7.94
CA ALA A 405 -10.61 -47.78 8.26
C ALA A 405 -9.91 -49.06 7.76
N LYS A 406 -9.23 -48.99 6.60
CA LYS A 406 -8.38 -50.09 6.11
C LYS A 406 -7.16 -50.32 7.01
N SER A 407 -6.57 -49.27 7.58
CA SER A 407 -5.50 -49.39 8.58
C SER A 407 -6.00 -50.01 9.89
N GLU A 408 -7.21 -49.64 10.34
CA GLU A 408 -7.86 -50.24 11.53
C GLU A 408 -8.12 -51.75 11.36
N ALA A 409 -8.43 -52.20 10.15
CA ALA A 409 -8.70 -53.61 9.88
C ALA A 409 -7.45 -54.51 9.92
N ILE A 410 -6.24 -53.94 9.90
CA ILE A 410 -4.99 -54.68 10.03
C ILE A 410 -4.85 -55.11 11.50
N LYS A 411 -5.33 -56.33 11.79
CA LYS A 411 -5.25 -56.92 13.14
C LYS A 411 -3.81 -57.09 13.57
N TRP A 412 -3.54 -56.65 14.79
CA TRP A 412 -2.25 -56.75 15.48
C TRP A 412 -2.05 -58.12 16.09
#